data_AF-A0A382L9S2-F1
#
_entry.id   AF-A0A382L9S2-F1
#
_cell.length_a   1.000
_cell.length_b   1.000
_cell.length_c   1.000
_cell.angle_alpha   90.00
_cell.angle_beta   90.00
_cell.angle_gamma   90.00
#
_symmetry.space_group_name_H-M   'P 1'
#
loop_
_entity.id
_entity.type
_entity.pdbx_description
1 polymer ?
#
loop_
_entity_poly.entity_id
_entity_poly.type
_entity_poly.pdbx_seq_one_letter_code
_entity_poly.pdbx_strand_id
1 'polypeptide(L)' 'MELVTHKKLYLVSGRATRPLAEAIANELGEALGEPNVAEFANGEIHCRFSESIRGCDAFI' A
#
# COMPACT_ATOMS: atom_id res chain seq x y z
N MET A 1 1.01 26.32 19.18
CA MET A 1 1.19 26.01 17.75
C MET A 1 0.80 24.57 17.58
N GLU A 2 -0.29 24.30 16.86
CA GLU A 2 -0.67 22.93 16.53
C GLU A 2 0.38 22.38 15.56
N LEU A 3 1.07 21.29 15.93
CA LEU A 3 1.92 20.58 15.00
C LEU A 3 1.02 19.82 14.04
N VAL A 4 0.71 20.43 12.90
CA VAL A 4 0.05 19.72 11.80
C VAL A 4 1.08 18.75 11.22
N THR A 5 1.05 17.50 11.68
CA THR A 5 1.91 16.45 11.14
C THR A 5 1.42 16.11 9.73
N HIS A 6 2.14 16.58 8.71
CA HIS A 6 1.91 16.16 7.32
C HIS A 6 2.46 14.74 7.14
N LYS A 7 1.68 13.74 7.55
CA LYS A 7 1.99 12.35 7.28
C LYS A 7 1.50 11.98 5.89
N LYS A 8 2.33 11.24 5.15
CA LYS A 8 1.96 10.67 3.85
C LYS A 8 0.98 9.53 4.08
N LEU A 9 -0.17 9.57 3.40
CA LEU A 9 -1.07 8.44 3.29
C LEU A 9 -0.43 7.38 2.37
N TYR A 10 -0.39 6.13 2.80
CA TYR A 10 0.08 5.03 1.97
C TYR A 10 -0.98 3.94 1.91
N LEU A 11 -1.66 3.83 0.77
CA LEU A 11 -2.61 2.76 0.49
C LEU A 11 -1.88 1.64 -0.25
N VAL A 12 -2.06 0.39 0.17
CA VAL A 12 -1.53 -0.79 -0.51
C VAL A 12 -2.57 -1.89 -0.48
N SER A 13 -2.47 -2.87 -1.38
CA SER A 13 -3.34 -4.04 -1.34
C SER A 13 -2.63 -5.27 -1.88
N GLY A 14 -2.96 -6.41 -1.28
CA GLY A 14 -2.57 -7.71 -1.80
C GLY A 14 -3.35 -8.12 -3.05
N ARG A 15 -3.25 -9.40 -3.41
CA ARG A 15 -3.84 -9.94 -4.64
C ARG A 15 -5.34 -10.32 -4.54
N ALA A 16 -5.91 -10.35 -3.34
CA ALA A 16 -7.27 -10.84 -3.13
C ALA A 16 -8.36 -9.87 -3.64
N THR A 17 -8.14 -8.57 -3.47
CA THR A 17 -9.15 -7.52 -3.72
C THR A 17 -8.57 -6.32 -4.46
N ARG A 18 -7.54 -6.55 -5.30
CA ARG A 18 -6.81 -5.48 -6.02
C ARG A 18 -7.73 -4.50 -6.77
N PRO A 19 -8.77 -4.94 -7.51
CA PRO A 19 -9.65 -4.00 -8.22
C PRO A 19 -10.45 -3.07 -7.29
N LEU A 20 -10.83 -3.56 -6.10
CA LEU A 20 -11.53 -2.75 -5.10
C LEU A 20 -10.58 -1.70 -4.50
N ALA A 21 -9.34 -2.09 -4.20
CA ALA A 21 -8.35 -1.17 -3.68
C ALA A 21 -7.99 -0.07 -4.68
N GLU A 22 -7.91 -0.40 -5.97
CA GLU A 22 -7.71 0.58 -7.04
C GLU A 22 -8.89 1.56 -7.13
N ALA A 23 -10.13 1.09 -7.01
CA ALA A 23 -11.30 1.96 -6.95
C ALA A 23 -11.26 2.91 -5.75
N ILE A 24 -10.92 2.42 -4.55
CA ILE A 24 -10.77 3.25 -3.34
C ILE A 24 -9.67 4.29 -3.53
N ALA A 25 -8.52 3.91 -4.09
CA ALA A 25 -7.40 4.82 -4.37
C ALA A 25 -7.82 5.95 -5.31
N ASN A 26 -8.55 5.62 -6.38
CA ASN A 26 -9.06 6.58 -7.35
C ASN A 26 -10.04 7.58 -6.73
N GLU A 27 -10.96 7.12 -5.87
CA GLU A 27 -11.90 8.00 -5.15
C GLU A 27 -11.18 8.94 -4.16
N LEU A 28 -10.06 8.49 -3.60
CA LEU A 28 -9.22 9.31 -2.72
C LEU A 28 -8.25 10.23 -3.47
N GLY A 29 -8.09 10.06 -4.79
CA GLY A 29 -7.09 10.77 -5.59
C GLY A 29 -5.65 10.37 -5.27
N GLU A 30 -5.43 9.17 -4.74
CA GLU A 30 -4.14 8.64 -4.31
C GLU A 30 -3.68 7.47 -5.18
N ALA A 31 -2.37 7.24 -5.22
CA ALA A 31 -1.82 6.07 -5.91
C ALA A 31 -1.86 4.83 -5.01
N LEU A 32 -2.25 3.68 -5.57
CA LEU A 32 -2.13 2.40 -4.87
C LEU A 32 -0.69 1.89 -4.92
N GLY A 33 -0.12 1.64 -3.74
CA GLY A 33 1.22 1.10 -3.58
C GLY A 33 1.39 -0.30 -4.15
N GLU A 34 2.63 -0.62 -4.53
CA GLU A 34 3.00 -1.92 -5.09
C GLU A 34 3.79 -2.76 -4.06
N PRO A 35 3.19 -3.82 -3.49
CA PRO A 35 3.86 -4.69 -2.53
C PRO A 35 4.76 -5.76 -3.19
N ASN A 36 4.81 -5.84 -4.52
CA ASN A 36 5.57 -6.85 -5.28
C ASN A 36 5.37 -8.27 -4.75
N VAL A 37 4.10 -8.67 -4.60
CA VAL A 37 3.75 -9.97 -4.04
C VAL A 37 4.17 -11.07 -5.03
N ALA A 38 5.05 -11.96 -4.57
CA ALA A 38 5.47 -13.14 -5.29
C ALA A 38 5.18 -14.40 -4.46
N GLU A 39 4.95 -15.52 -5.13
CA GLU A 39 4.74 -16.82 -4.49
C GLU A 39 5.87 -17.76 -4.91
N PHE A 40 6.52 -18.38 -3.92
CA PHE A 40 7.54 -19.38 -4.15
C PHE A 40 6.91 -20.74 -4.42
N ALA A 41 7.68 -21.66 -5.02
CA ALA A 41 7.20 -23.00 -5.37
C ALA A 41 6.70 -23.84 -4.17
N ASN A 42 7.10 -23.50 -2.94
CA ASN A 42 6.63 -24.11 -1.70
C ASN A 42 5.35 -23.47 -1.13
N GLY A 43 4.78 -22.47 -1.81
CA GLY A 43 3.59 -21.73 -1.36
C GLY A 43 3.88 -20.58 -0.39
N GLU A 44 5.15 -20.32 -0.06
CA GLU A 44 5.51 -19.14 0.74
C GLU A 44 5.31 -17.85 -0.06
N ILE A 45 4.83 -16.82 0.61
CA ILE A 45 4.58 -15.50 0.01
C ILE A 45 5.75 -14.58 0.33
N HIS A 46 6.33 -13.98 -0.70
CA HIS A 46 7.28 -12.88 -0.60
C HIS A 46 6.57 -11.56 -0.89
N CYS A 47 6.83 -10.53 -0.08
CA CYS A 47 6.41 -9.17 -0.36
C CYS A 47 7.55 -8.19 -0.06
N ARG A 48 7.66 -7.14 -0.89
CA ARG A 48 8.67 -6.09 -0.77
C ARG A 48 8.13 -4.81 -1.39
N PHE A 49 7.99 -3.76 -0.59
CA PHE A 49 7.60 -2.44 -1.12
C PHE A 49 8.70 -1.87 -2.03
N SER A 50 8.30 -1.27 -3.15
CA SER A 50 9.21 -0.60 -4.09
C SER A 50 9.82 0.71 -3.57
N GLU A 51 9.28 1.25 -2.48
CA GLU A 51 9.68 2.52 -1.90
C GLU A 51 9.73 2.46 -0.36
N SER A 52 10.36 3.47 0.26
CA SER A 52 10.34 3.62 1.71
C SER A 52 8.99 4.14 2.19
N ILE A 53 8.32 3.38 3.05
CA ILE A 53 7.03 3.74 3.66
C ILE A 53 7.16 4.23 5.12
N ARG A 54 8.40 4.49 5.59
CA ARG A 54 8.65 4.91 6.97
C ARG A 54 7.95 6.23 7.28
N GLY A 55 7.26 6.28 8.42
CA GLY A 55 6.58 7.50 8.89
C GLY A 55 5.27 7.82 8.16
N CYS A 56 4.83 6.96 7.23
CA CYS A 56 3.53 7.06 6.58
C CYS A 56 2.44 6.47 7.49
N ASP A 57 1.21 6.93 7.31
CA ASP A 57 0.04 6.23 7.82
C ASP A 57 -0.41 5.22 6.75
N ALA A 58 -0.25 3.93 7.05
CA ALA A 58 -0.41 2.85 6.09
C ALA A 58 -1.77 2.14 6.24
N PHE A 59 -2.42 1.89 5.10
CA PHE A 59 -3.69 1.16 4.98
C PHE A 59 -3.49 0.01 3.98
N ILE A 60 -3.92 -1.21 4.35
CA ILE A 60 -3.68 -2.47 3.61
C ILE A 60 -5.03 -3.10 3.20
#